data_AF-A0A645JHP8-F1
#
_entry.id   AF-A0A645JHP8-F1
#
_cell.length_a   1.000
_cell.length_b   1.000
_cell.length_c   1.000
_cell.angle_alpha   90.00
_cell.angle_beta   90.00
_cell.angle_gamma   90.00
#
_symmetry.space_group_name_H-M   'P 1'
#
loop_
_entity.id
_entity.type
_entity.pdbx_description
1 polymer ?
#
loop_
_entity_poly.entity_id
_entity_poly.type
_entity_poly.pdbx_seq_one_letter_code
_entity_poly.pdbx_strand_id
1 'polypeptide(L)'
;MVAELVMVVDSEKDAEKIKKDEPLYQSITVDELSNMKYEDIRALKISDIRKKVFENLKVELAKRKMATPYKDILVKKVVFQ
;
A
#
# COMPACT_ATOMS: atom_id res chain seq x y z
N MET A 1 11.01 -9.88 -1.54
CA MET A 1 9.54 -9.85 -1.68
C MET A 1 9.16 -8.73 -2.64
N VAL A 2 8.30 -9.00 -3.63
CA VAL A 2 7.76 -8.02 -4.58
C VAL A 2 6.23 -8.04 -4.45
N ALA A 3 5.60 -6.91 -4.17
CA ALA A 3 4.14 -6.78 -4.14
C ALA A 3 3.69 -5.76 -5.19
N GLU A 4 2.83 -6.19 -6.12
CA GLU A 4 2.16 -5.32 -7.06
C GLU A 4 0.83 -4.87 -6.47
N LEU A 5 0.73 -3.58 -6.20
CA LEU A 5 -0.45 -2.91 -5.65
C LEU A 5 -1.04 -1.96 -6.68
N VAL A 6 -2.36 -1.91 -6.75
CA VAL A 6 -3.11 -1.01 -7.63
C VAL A 6 -4.04 -0.18 -6.77
N MET A 7 -3.91 1.14 -6.82
CA MET A 7 -4.79 2.06 -6.11
C MET A 7 -5.97 2.44 -6.99
N VAL A 8 -7.18 2.34 -6.45
CA VAL A 8 -8.43 2.72 -7.14
C VAL A 8 -8.75 4.17 -6.78
N VAL A 9 -8.86 5.01 -7.81
CA VAL A 9 -9.15 6.45 -7.71
C VAL A 9 -10.43 6.78 -8.48
N ASP A 10 -11.18 7.78 -8.02
CA ASP A 10 -12.39 8.26 -8.71
C ASP A 10 -12.09 9.22 -9.86
N SER A 11 -10.94 9.92 -9.83
CA SER A 11 -10.62 10.96 -10.79
C SER A 11 -9.16 10.91 -11.25
N GLU A 12 -8.91 11.38 -12.47
CA GLU A 12 -7.54 11.51 -13.01
C GLU A 12 -6.67 12.45 -12.17
N LYS A 13 -7.25 13.49 -11.56
CA LYS A 13 -6.54 14.40 -10.65
C LYS A 13 -6.02 13.68 -9.41
N ASP A 14 -6.78 12.72 -8.92
CA ASP A 14 -6.36 11.87 -7.80
C ASP A 14 -5.32 10.84 -8.26
N ALA A 15 -5.45 10.31 -9.49
CA ALA A 15 -4.43 9.46 -10.09
C ALA A 15 -3.07 10.17 -10.22
N GLU A 16 -3.07 11.44 -10.65
CA GLU A 16 -1.86 12.26 -10.76
C GLU A 16 -1.21 12.55 -9.41
N LYS A 17 -2.01 12.83 -8.37
CA LYS A 17 -1.51 12.94 -7.00
C LYS A 17 -0.88 11.64 -6.55
N ILE A 18 -1.55 10.52 -6.80
CA ILE A 18 -1.00 9.21 -6.42
C ILE A 18 0.29 8.91 -7.14
N LYS A 19 0.39 9.20 -8.45
CA LYS A 19 1.63 9.03 -9.20
C LYS A 19 2.77 9.90 -8.67
N LYS A 20 2.48 11.15 -8.28
CA LYS A 20 3.48 12.03 -7.66
C LYS A 20 3.98 11.49 -6.32
N ASP A 21 3.06 10.96 -5.52
CA ASP A 21 3.34 10.40 -4.20
C ASP A 21 3.60 8.87 -4.24
N GLU A 22 3.72 8.28 -5.43
CA GLU A 22 3.98 6.85 -5.63
C GLU A 22 5.22 6.36 -4.88
N PRO A 23 6.39 7.03 -4.96
CA PRO A 23 7.56 6.62 -4.19
C PRO A 23 7.32 6.68 -2.68
N LEU A 24 6.47 7.60 -2.21
CA LEU A 24 6.12 7.67 -0.80
C LEU A 24 5.29 6.45 -0.38
N TYR A 25 4.25 6.11 -1.15
CA TYR A 25 3.42 4.94 -0.87
C TYR A 25 4.18 3.62 -0.95
N GLN A 26 5.08 3.50 -1.92
CA GLN A 26 5.98 2.36 -2.01
C GLN A 26 6.87 2.28 -0.77
N SER A 27 7.48 3.38 -0.35
CA SER A 27 8.36 3.41 0.82
C SER A 27 7.61 3.01 2.11
N ILE A 28 6.41 3.56 2.34
CA ILE A 28 5.56 3.19 3.50
C ILE A 28 5.20 1.71 3.48
N THR A 29 4.84 1.18 2.30
CA THR A 29 4.47 -0.22 2.14
C THR A 29 5.66 -1.14 2.36
N VAL A 30 6.82 -0.81 1.79
CA VAL A 30 8.06 -1.58 1.95
C VAL A 30 8.53 -1.55 3.39
N ASP A 31 8.44 -0.42 4.09
CA ASP A 31 8.83 -0.31 5.50
C ASP A 31 7.97 -1.20 6.39
N GLU A 32 6.65 -1.17 6.22
CA GLU A 32 5.71 -2.05 6.95
C GLU A 32 5.98 -3.52 6.67
N LEU A 33 6.11 -3.90 5.39
CA LEU A 33 6.36 -5.30 5.02
C LEU A 33 7.76 -5.77 5.44
N SER A 34 8.76 -4.89 5.44
CA SER A 34 10.13 -5.24 5.84
C SER A 34 10.29 -5.33 7.36
N ASN A 35 9.47 -4.61 8.13
CA ASN A 35 9.39 -4.76 9.58
C ASN A 35 8.73 -6.08 10.02
N MET A 36 7.96 -6.72 9.14
CA MET A 36 7.34 -8.01 9.43
C MET A 36 8.32 -9.17 9.19
N LYS A 37 8.23 -10.21 10.02
CA LYS A 37 9.03 -11.42 9.78
C LYS A 37 8.54 -12.11 8.52
N TYR A 38 9.47 -12.63 7.74
CA TYR A 38 9.17 -13.38 6.51
C TYR A 38 8.13 -14.50 6.75
N GLU A 39 8.24 -15.22 7.87
CA GLU A 39 7.31 -16.30 8.25
C GLU A 39 5.88 -15.78 8.45
N ASP A 40 5.72 -14.60 9.06
CA ASP A 40 4.42 -13.98 9.28
C ASP A 40 3.78 -13.52 7.97
N ILE A 41 4.56 -12.91 7.08
CA ILE A 41 4.05 -12.45 5.78
C ILE A 41 3.69 -13.64 4.88
N ARG A 42 4.45 -14.74 4.96
CA ARG A 42 4.16 -15.97 4.21
C ARG A 42 2.91 -16.68 4.73
N ALA A 43 2.63 -16.59 6.04
CA ALA A 43 1.42 -17.13 6.65
C ALA A 43 0.19 -16.25 6.40
N LEU A 44 0.38 -14.96 6.13
CA LEU A 44 -0.69 -14.02 5.85
C LEU A 44 -1.32 -14.26 4.47
N LYS A 45 -2.66 -14.21 4.42
CA LYS A 45 -3.37 -14.20 3.14
C LYS A 45 -3.15 -12.87 2.45
N ILE A 46 -3.19 -12.88 1.12
CA ILE A 46 -3.13 -11.67 0.29
C ILE A 46 -4.16 -10.62 0.73
N SER A 47 -5.35 -11.06 1.15
CA SER A 47 -6.41 -10.17 1.68
C SER A 47 -6.01 -9.46 2.98
N ASP A 48 -5.24 -10.11 3.84
CA ASP A 48 -4.76 -9.52 5.09
C ASP A 48 -3.60 -8.56 4.83
N ILE A 49 -2.68 -8.91 3.93
CA ILE A 49 -1.63 -8.01 3.45
C ILE A 49 -2.26 -6.74 2.87
N ARG A 50 -3.28 -6.89 2.01
CA ARG A 50 -4.03 -5.76 1.44
C ARG A 50 -4.58 -4.84 2.52
N LYS A 51 -5.28 -5.41 3.52
CA LYS A 51 -5.85 -4.64 4.63
C LYS A 51 -4.76 -3.91 5.42
N LYS A 52 -3.68 -4.60 5.76
CA LYS A 52 -2.55 -4.01 6.50
C LYS A 52 -1.93 -2.83 5.77
N VAL A 53 -1.62 -3.02 4.48
CA VAL A 53 -1.05 -1.96 3.64
C VAL A 53 -2.02 -0.79 3.52
N PHE A 54 -3.31 -1.06 3.32
CA PHE A 54 -4.35 -0.03 3.25
C PHE A 54 -4.47 0.77 4.55
N GLU A 55 -4.53 0.09 5.70
CA GLU A 55 -4.61 0.76 6.99
C GLU A 55 -3.34 1.55 7.29
N ASN A 56 -2.16 1.00 7.01
CA ASN A 56 -0.90 1.68 7.28
C ASN A 56 -0.75 2.94 6.41
N LEU A 57 -1.05 2.84 5.10
CA LEU A 57 -1.03 4.00 4.21
C LEU A 57 -2.02 5.08 4.67
N LYS A 58 -3.22 4.69 5.13
CA LYS A 58 -4.21 5.61 5.67
C LYS A 58 -3.70 6.31 6.94
N VAL A 59 -3.06 5.58 7.84
CA VAL A 59 -2.45 6.13 9.07
C VAL A 59 -1.32 7.10 8.75
N GLU A 60 -0.40 6.73 7.86
CA GLU A 60 0.73 7.57 7.48
C GLU A 60 0.27 8.84 6.75
N LEU A 61 -0.72 8.74 5.87
CA LEU A 61 -1.33 9.91 5.23
C LEU A 61 -2.02 10.82 6.26
N ALA A 62 -2.76 10.24 7.21
CA ALA A 62 -3.43 11.00 8.26
C ALA A 62 -2.42 11.74 9.16
N LYS A 63 -1.31 11.09 9.55
CA LYS A 63 -0.21 11.73 10.28
C LYS A 63 0.38 12.91 9.52
N ARG A 64 0.51 12.78 8.19
CA ARG A 64 1.03 13.82 7.30
C ARG A 64 -0.02 14.88 6.94
N LYS A 65 -1.24 14.80 7.48
CA LYS A 65 -2.40 15.64 7.13
C LYS A 65 -2.67 15.68 5.62
N MET A 66 -2.34 14.59 4.93
CA MET A 66 -2.60 14.44 3.50
C MET A 66 -3.98 13.84 3.29
N ALA A 67 -4.67 14.31 2.25
CA ALA A 67 -5.89 13.66 1.80
C ALA A 67 -5.55 12.25 1.29
N THR A 68 -6.49 11.31 1.41
CA THR A 68 -6.37 9.98 0.82
C THR A 68 -7.01 10.01 -0.57
N PRO A 69 -6.23 10.19 -1.66
CA PRO A 69 -6.77 10.31 -3.01
C PRO A 69 -7.29 8.99 -3.61
N TYR A 70 -7.23 7.87 -2.87
CA TYR A 70 -7.74 6.56 -3.32
C TYR A 70 -8.89 6.07 -2.45
N LYS A 71 -9.84 5.37 -3.08
CA LYS A 71 -10.95 4.69 -2.40
C LYS A 71 -10.57 3.30 -1.90
N ASP A 72 -9.76 2.57 -2.67
CA ASP A 72 -9.43 1.18 -2.38
C ASP A 72 -8.04 0.82 -2.92
N ILE A 73 -7.46 -0.26 -2.40
CA ILE A 73 -6.18 -0.81 -2.85
C ILE A 73 -6.39 -2.28 -3.21
N LEU A 74 -6.01 -2.66 -4.42
CA LEU A 74 -6.02 -4.03 -4.91
C LEU A 74 -4.59 -4.59 -4.90
N VAL A 75 -4.43 -5.82 -4.41
CA VAL A 75 -3.17 -6.54 -4.54
C VAL A 75 -3.25 -7.40 -5.78
N LYS A 76 -2.48 -7.04 -6.82
CA LYS A 76 -2.46 -7.75 -8.09
C LYS A 76 -1.56 -8.99 -8.02
N LYS A 77 -0.43 -8.89 -7.33
CA LYS A 77 0.54 -9.97 -7.21
C LYS A 77 1.40 -9.81 -5.96
N VAL A 78 1.76 -10.91 -5.32
CA VAL A 78 2.80 -10.93 -4.30
C VAL A 78 3.75 -12.08 -4.63
N VAL A 79 5.04 -11.77 -4.76
CA VAL A 79 6.12 -12.71 -5.05
C VAL A 79 7.06 -12.71 -3.84
N PHE A 80 7.19 -13.86 -3.21
CA PHE A 80 8.22 -14.09 -2.20
C PHE A 80 9.42 -14.70 -2.92
N GLN A 81 10.54 -13.99 -2.95
CA GLN A 81 11.84 -14.46 -3.41
C GLN A 81 12.75 -14.59 -2.21
#